data_AF-S3UUW9-F1
#
_entry.id   AF-S3UUW9-F1
#
_cell.length_a   1.000
_cell.length_b   1.000
_cell.length_c   1.000
_cell.angle_alpha   90.00
_cell.angle_beta   90.00
_cell.angle_gamma   90.00
#
_symmetry.space_group_name_H-M   'P 1'
#
loop_
_entity.id
_entity.type
_entity.pdbx_description
1 polymer ?
#
loop_
_entity_poly.entity_id
_entity_poly.type
_entity_poly.pdbx_seq_one_letter_code
_entity_poly.pdbx_strand_id
1 'polypeptide(L)'
;MKRISIFLALFLLLTAGNSLFASRGAVVPNPIDLFEKSPEAKAISIQRQIQIETNLPAHKALFYGTHNSYNSKAYAGPFFSYSFPNQQYSIGDQLRLGARFIELDVHYVLGAHFAKDFLLCHAQASGIGCNVFDRPVGNGLAEIQNWITQPQNRNEVLVLYFEDYLDNRADQFLGIVRSYLDPYLHQYSSGSCGDIPSPDNMPKLKDLVASNRRILLMSNNCYSGAWNNYFKRIFFGDYSIHPKDFRGYPDCNWSRSTYDSSMTRIYNDSTNYFGIYDGAKETGTFTNANIPQMLSCGISVFGIDQFNPDFAKLGLWSWGVGEPNNYNNNEHCAQIRSDGRWNDNNCSAGFRYACKDGNGNWAITDDSGVWSNGRNACSSRGWQFSAPLTPYESTKLQEAKNSKGASDVWVDLTDQYREGYWERGR
;
A
#
# COMPACT_ATOMS: atom_id res chain seq x y z
N MET A 1 -36.24 17.57 75.85
CA MET A 1 -37.13 16.44 76.18
C MET A 1 -37.69 15.86 74.89
N LYS A 2 -37.46 14.54 74.73
CA LYS A 2 -38.11 13.50 73.90
C LYS A 2 -38.68 13.83 72.51
N ARG A 3 -38.03 13.16 71.55
CA ARG A 3 -38.31 12.86 70.14
C ARG A 3 -39.74 12.37 69.86
N ILE A 4 -40.28 12.82 68.73
CA ILE A 4 -41.41 12.24 67.99
C ILE A 4 -40.82 11.29 66.95
N SER A 5 -41.27 10.02 66.94
CA SER A 5 -40.92 9.04 65.91
C SER A 5 -42.20 8.53 65.26
N ILE A 6 -42.26 8.68 63.93
CA ILE A 6 -43.36 8.28 63.07
C ILE A 6 -43.02 6.90 62.46
N PHE A 7 -44.06 6.06 62.43
CA PHE A 7 -44.19 4.71 61.88
C PHE A 7 -43.63 4.52 60.46
N LEU A 8 -43.21 3.28 60.11
CA LEU A 8 -43.89 2.52 59.06
C LEU A 8 -43.52 1.02 59.00
N ALA A 9 -44.58 0.22 58.97
CA ALA A 9 -44.83 -1.11 58.42
C ALA A 9 -43.66 -2.03 58.00
N LEU A 10 -43.63 -3.19 58.65
CA LEU A 10 -42.94 -4.42 58.26
C LEU A 10 -43.98 -5.41 57.70
N PHE A 11 -43.78 -5.90 56.47
CA PHE A 11 -44.05 -7.28 55.98
C PHE A 11 -44.32 -7.29 54.47
N LEU A 12 -43.44 -7.90 53.68
CA LEU A 12 -43.80 -9.00 52.78
C LEU A 12 -42.52 -9.68 52.23
N LEU A 13 -42.51 -11.00 52.35
CA LEU A 13 -41.42 -11.91 52.05
C LEU A 13 -41.27 -12.21 50.55
N LEU A 14 -40.02 -12.50 50.15
CA LEU A 14 -39.57 -13.52 49.19
C LEU A 14 -40.22 -13.56 47.80
N THR A 15 -39.50 -13.12 46.77
CA THR A 15 -38.85 -13.96 45.74
C THR A 15 -38.40 -13.07 44.57
N ALA A 16 -37.11 -12.81 44.46
CA ALA A 16 -36.50 -12.38 43.20
C ALA A 16 -35.11 -13.01 43.14
N GLY A 17 -35.06 -14.22 42.56
CA GLY A 17 -33.81 -14.84 42.18
C GLY A 17 -33.05 -13.93 41.23
N ASN A 18 -31.75 -13.80 41.47
CA ASN A 18 -30.81 -13.08 40.64
C ASN A 18 -30.85 -13.59 39.19
N SER A 19 -31.51 -12.85 38.31
CA SER A 19 -31.27 -12.90 36.87
C SER A 19 -30.51 -11.65 36.45
N LEU A 20 -29.27 -11.52 36.94
CA LEU A 20 -28.27 -10.64 36.34
C LEU A 20 -27.82 -11.29 35.02
N PHE A 21 -28.68 -11.24 34.00
CA PHE A 21 -28.22 -11.36 32.63
C PHE A 21 -27.47 -10.06 32.32
N ALA A 22 -26.17 -10.04 32.64
CA ALA A 22 -25.26 -9.10 32.01
C ALA A 22 -25.36 -9.36 30.51
N SER A 23 -26.02 -8.47 29.76
CA SER A 23 -25.87 -8.45 28.32
C SER A 23 -24.40 -8.13 28.05
N ARG A 24 -23.59 -9.16 27.82
CA ARG A 24 -22.30 -8.96 27.17
C ARG A 24 -22.67 -8.42 25.79
N GLY A 25 -22.58 -7.10 25.62
CA GLY A 25 -22.75 -6.46 24.33
C GLY A 25 -21.92 -7.24 23.30
N ALA A 26 -22.51 -7.53 22.15
CA ALA A 26 -21.83 -8.28 21.11
C ALA A 26 -20.47 -7.61 20.83
N VAL A 27 -19.39 -8.38 20.91
CA VAL A 27 -18.06 -7.90 20.56
C VAL A 27 -18.11 -7.55 19.08
N VAL A 28 -18.12 -6.25 18.76
CA VAL A 28 -18.02 -5.77 17.38
C VAL A 28 -16.60 -6.08 16.91
N PRO A 29 -16.41 -6.96 15.90
CA PRO A 29 -15.06 -7.28 15.44
C PRO A 29 -14.38 -6.04 14.86
N ASN A 30 -13.08 -5.89 15.13
CA ASN A 30 -12.29 -4.81 14.55
C ASN A 30 -12.26 -4.95 13.01
N PRO A 31 -12.67 -3.92 12.23
CA PRO A 31 -12.65 -3.98 10.77
C PRO A 31 -11.28 -4.31 10.17
N ILE A 32 -10.19 -3.93 10.84
CA ILE A 32 -8.83 -4.25 10.41
C ILE A 32 -8.56 -5.76 10.53
N ASP A 33 -8.94 -6.36 11.65
CA ASP A 33 -8.77 -7.80 11.90
C ASP A 33 -9.63 -8.64 10.93
N LEU A 34 -10.82 -8.13 10.55
CA LEU A 34 -11.67 -8.76 9.54
C LEU A 34 -11.02 -8.70 8.16
N PHE A 35 -10.45 -7.54 7.79
CA PHE A 35 -9.75 -7.39 6.51
C PHE A 35 -8.52 -8.27 6.42
N GLU A 36 -7.65 -8.31 7.43
CA GLU A 36 -6.43 -9.13 7.39
C GLU A 36 -6.68 -10.62 7.18
N LYS A 37 -7.86 -11.11 7.61
CA LYS A 37 -8.28 -12.51 7.44
C LYS A 37 -9.10 -12.74 6.16
N SER A 38 -9.35 -11.69 5.39
CA SER A 38 -10.15 -11.77 4.17
C SER A 38 -9.38 -12.44 3.01
N PRO A 39 -10.08 -13.08 2.06
CA PRO A 39 -9.47 -13.55 0.82
C PRO A 39 -8.76 -12.43 0.05
N GLU A 40 -9.27 -11.20 0.07
CA GLU A 40 -8.66 -10.06 -0.60
C GLU A 40 -7.29 -9.71 -0.02
N ALA A 41 -7.13 -9.74 1.31
CA ALA A 41 -5.83 -9.50 1.94
C ALA A 41 -4.81 -10.61 1.59
N LYS A 42 -5.24 -11.87 1.56
CA LYS A 42 -4.42 -13.00 1.08
C LYS A 42 -3.99 -12.77 -0.38
N ALA A 43 -4.93 -12.43 -1.25
CA ALA A 43 -4.67 -12.17 -2.66
C ALA A 43 -3.73 -10.99 -2.89
N ILE A 44 -3.87 -9.89 -2.14
CA ILE A 44 -2.94 -8.75 -2.20
C ILE A 44 -1.53 -9.17 -1.76
N SER A 45 -1.41 -10.00 -0.73
CA SER A 45 -0.12 -10.54 -0.28
C SER A 45 0.55 -11.37 -1.38
N ILE A 46 -0.21 -12.26 -2.04
CA ILE A 46 0.29 -13.10 -3.15
C ILE A 46 0.67 -12.24 -4.36
N GLN A 47 -0.13 -11.23 -4.71
CA GLN A 47 0.18 -10.27 -5.77
C GLN A 47 1.55 -9.60 -5.55
N ARG A 48 1.84 -9.16 -4.32
CA ARG A 48 3.16 -8.59 -3.98
C ARG A 48 4.25 -9.65 -4.00
N GLN A 49 3.98 -10.86 -3.50
CA GLN A 49 4.92 -11.98 -3.53
C GLN A 49 5.38 -12.28 -4.96
N ILE A 50 4.48 -12.23 -5.95
CA ILE A 50 4.82 -12.44 -7.37
C ILE A 50 5.73 -11.33 -7.90
N GLN A 51 5.46 -10.07 -7.56
CA GLN A 51 6.34 -8.95 -7.94
C GLN A 51 7.74 -9.08 -7.33
N ILE A 52 7.83 -9.58 -6.09
CA ILE A 52 9.11 -9.87 -5.43
C ILE A 52 9.82 -11.04 -6.11
N GLU A 53 9.15 -12.17 -6.34
CA GLU A 53 9.77 -13.37 -6.92
C GLU A 53 10.31 -13.12 -8.33
N THR A 54 9.61 -12.30 -9.11
CA THR A 54 10.02 -11.86 -10.45
C THR A 54 11.09 -10.75 -10.44
N ASN A 55 11.55 -10.33 -9.26
CA ASN A 55 12.53 -9.29 -9.01
C ASN A 55 12.22 -7.96 -9.74
N LEU A 56 10.96 -7.53 -9.68
CA LEU A 56 10.50 -6.30 -10.31
C LEU A 56 11.29 -5.09 -9.78
N PRO A 57 11.76 -4.16 -10.63
CA PRO A 57 12.33 -2.90 -10.17
C PRO A 57 11.30 -2.06 -9.41
N ALA A 58 11.70 -1.43 -8.30
CA ALA A 58 10.77 -0.73 -7.41
C ALA A 58 9.96 0.36 -8.12
N HIS A 59 10.52 1.10 -9.09
CA HIS A 59 9.77 2.13 -9.81
C HIS A 59 8.54 1.60 -10.59
N LYS A 60 8.51 0.31 -10.93
CA LYS A 60 7.37 -0.34 -11.61
C LYS A 60 6.38 -0.99 -10.64
N ALA A 61 6.76 -1.18 -9.38
CA ALA A 61 5.92 -1.81 -8.37
C ALA A 61 4.81 -0.86 -7.91
N LEU A 62 3.70 -1.43 -7.45
CA LEU A 62 2.60 -0.66 -6.88
C LEU A 62 2.84 -0.43 -5.38
N PHE A 63 3.19 0.80 -5.02
CA PHE A 63 3.21 1.29 -3.65
C PHE A 63 1.89 2.01 -3.34
N TYR A 64 0.85 1.21 -3.15
CA TYR A 64 -0.45 1.69 -2.66
C TYR A 64 -0.33 2.09 -1.19
N GLY A 65 -0.84 3.26 -0.80
CA GLY A 65 -0.63 3.74 0.57
C GLY A 65 -1.36 5.03 0.89
N THR A 66 -0.81 5.79 1.83
CA THR A 66 -1.53 6.89 2.49
C THR A 66 -0.73 8.18 2.47
N HIS A 67 -1.46 9.28 2.29
CA HIS A 67 -0.94 10.65 2.42
C HIS A 67 -1.15 11.10 3.88
N ASN A 68 -0.19 11.86 4.40
CA ASN A 68 -0.16 12.35 5.78
C ASN A 68 -0.53 11.26 6.78
N SER A 69 0.13 10.10 6.68
CA SER A 69 -0.23 8.85 7.35
C SER A 69 -0.34 9.00 8.87
N TYR A 70 0.39 9.96 9.43
CA TYR A 70 0.42 10.30 10.85
C TYR A 70 -0.74 11.21 11.29
N ASN A 71 -1.36 12.00 10.40
CA ASN A 71 -2.47 12.89 10.75
C ASN A 71 -3.75 12.06 10.87
N SER A 72 -3.89 11.36 12.00
CA SER A 72 -4.87 10.30 12.19
C SER A 72 -5.74 10.52 13.42
N LYS A 73 -7.02 10.18 13.28
CA LYS A 73 -7.98 10.13 14.39
C LYS A 73 -7.53 9.21 15.53
N ALA A 74 -6.75 8.17 15.23
CA ALA A 74 -6.18 7.26 16.23
C ALA A 74 -5.26 7.96 17.23
N TYR A 75 -4.79 9.17 16.90
CA TYR A 75 -3.86 9.96 17.69
C TYR A 75 -4.44 11.29 18.14
N ALA A 76 -5.68 11.61 17.73
CA ALA A 76 -6.31 12.87 18.05
C ALA A 76 -6.27 13.09 19.57
N GLY A 77 -5.72 14.22 19.96
CA GLY A 77 -5.29 14.48 21.33
C GLY A 77 -5.81 15.80 21.89
N PRO A 78 -5.33 16.19 23.08
CA PRO A 78 -5.65 17.47 23.69
C PRO A 78 -5.36 18.68 22.78
N PHE A 79 -6.05 19.79 23.05
CA PHE A 79 -5.79 21.11 22.46
C PHE A 79 -5.75 21.15 20.92
N PHE A 80 -6.59 20.35 20.27
CA PHE A 80 -6.75 20.29 18.81
C PHE A 80 -5.67 19.53 18.02
N SER A 81 -4.77 18.79 18.67
CA SER A 81 -3.83 17.89 17.95
C SER A 81 -4.62 16.90 17.07
N TYR A 82 -4.30 16.91 15.76
CA TYR A 82 -4.98 16.14 14.70
C TYR A 82 -6.51 16.30 14.65
N SER A 83 -7.04 17.51 14.87
CA SER A 83 -8.50 17.77 14.82
C SER A 83 -9.13 17.61 13.44
N PHE A 84 -8.34 17.68 12.40
CA PHE A 84 -8.76 17.50 11.00
C PHE A 84 -7.94 16.35 10.40
N PRO A 85 -8.22 15.10 10.80
CA PRO A 85 -7.37 13.99 10.46
C PRO A 85 -7.55 13.57 9.01
N ASN A 86 -6.44 13.40 8.29
CA ASN A 86 -6.39 12.78 6.97
C ASN A 86 -6.68 11.27 7.04
N GLN A 87 -6.44 10.64 8.21
CA GLN A 87 -6.58 9.19 8.39
C GLN A 87 -7.46 8.82 9.59
N GLN A 88 -8.03 7.61 9.57
CA GLN A 88 -8.83 7.10 10.69
C GLN A 88 -8.01 6.19 11.60
N TYR A 89 -7.06 5.47 11.03
CA TYR A 89 -6.34 4.38 11.68
C TYR A 89 -4.89 4.72 11.96
N SER A 90 -4.27 3.97 12.87
CA SER A 90 -2.84 4.12 13.18
C SER A 90 -1.97 3.80 11.97
N ILE A 91 -0.68 4.15 11.99
CA ILE A 91 0.27 3.83 10.92
C ILE A 91 0.43 2.31 10.88
N GLY A 92 0.50 1.67 12.05
CA GLY A 92 0.48 0.21 12.16
C GLY A 92 -0.75 -0.41 11.48
N ASP A 93 -1.94 0.12 11.71
CA ASP A 93 -3.17 -0.40 11.10
C ASP A 93 -3.26 -0.10 9.60
N GLN A 94 -2.76 1.05 9.13
CA GLN A 94 -2.65 1.34 7.69
C GLN A 94 -1.72 0.32 6.99
N LEU A 95 -0.60 -0.04 7.62
CA LEU A 95 0.31 -1.08 7.12
C LEU A 95 -0.34 -2.48 7.13
N ARG A 96 -1.14 -2.80 8.15
CA ARG A 96 -1.96 -4.02 8.25
C ARG A 96 -3.03 -4.10 7.17
N LEU A 97 -3.64 -2.97 6.81
CA LEU A 97 -4.53 -2.85 5.65
C LEU A 97 -3.82 -2.98 4.30
N GLY A 98 -2.48 -3.01 4.28
CA GLY A 98 -1.73 -3.25 3.06
C GLY A 98 -1.06 -2.01 2.46
N ALA A 99 -1.09 -0.86 3.13
CA ALA A 99 -0.31 0.30 2.72
C ALA A 99 1.19 -0.04 2.68
N ARG A 100 1.88 0.34 1.59
CA ARG A 100 3.33 0.17 1.40
C ARG A 100 4.04 1.47 1.01
N PHE A 101 3.26 2.53 0.77
CA PHE A 101 3.71 3.91 0.80
C PHE A 101 3.20 4.59 2.07
N ILE A 102 4.10 5.23 2.83
CA ILE A 102 3.78 5.96 4.05
C ILE A 102 4.42 7.34 3.95
N GLU A 103 3.65 8.37 4.26
CA GLU A 103 4.06 9.77 4.16
C GLU A 103 3.97 10.46 5.51
N LEU A 104 5.07 11.11 5.89
CA LEU A 104 5.28 11.68 7.21
C LEU A 104 5.81 13.11 7.08
N ASP A 105 5.04 14.09 7.54
CA ASP A 105 5.50 15.48 7.54
C ASP A 105 6.21 15.75 8.85
N VAL A 106 7.44 16.22 8.76
CA VAL A 106 8.33 16.37 9.89
C VAL A 106 8.70 17.82 10.08
N HIS A 107 8.33 18.37 11.24
CA HIS A 107 8.68 19.73 11.64
C HIS A 107 9.56 19.73 12.89
N TYR A 108 10.64 20.50 12.87
CA TYR A 108 11.44 20.78 14.07
C TYR A 108 10.89 22.00 14.84
N VAL A 109 9.95 21.75 15.76
CA VAL A 109 9.12 22.77 16.43
C VAL A 109 9.04 22.51 17.94
N LEU A 110 8.46 23.45 18.68
CA LEU A 110 8.28 23.32 20.13
C LEU A 110 7.34 22.14 20.46
N GLY A 111 7.80 21.20 21.28
CA GLY A 111 7.00 20.07 21.76
C GLY A 111 6.54 20.21 23.22
N ALA A 112 5.84 19.20 23.71
CA ALA A 112 5.19 19.16 25.02
C ALA A 112 6.15 19.31 26.22
N HIS A 113 7.45 19.09 26.01
CA HIS A 113 8.49 19.25 27.04
C HIS A 113 9.14 20.64 27.04
N PHE A 114 8.53 21.63 26.39
CA PHE A 114 9.05 23.00 26.28
C PHE A 114 10.44 23.08 25.62
N ALA A 115 10.79 22.07 24.83
CA ALA A 115 11.99 22.02 24.00
C ALA A 115 11.57 21.77 22.54
N LYS A 116 12.40 22.22 21.60
CA LYS A 116 12.18 21.85 20.20
C LYS A 116 12.44 20.36 20.00
N ASP A 117 11.58 19.71 19.23
CA ASP A 117 11.65 18.30 18.87
C ASP A 117 11.17 18.09 17.43
N PHE A 118 11.43 16.92 16.86
CA PHE A 118 10.89 16.52 15.56
C PHE A 118 9.49 15.94 15.76
N LEU A 119 8.47 16.71 15.37
CA LEU A 119 7.07 16.31 15.47
C LEU A 119 6.51 15.94 14.10
N LEU A 120 5.58 15.00 14.12
CA LEU A 120 4.74 14.62 12.99
C LEU A 120 3.56 15.59 12.93
N CYS A 121 3.61 16.56 12.04
CA CYS A 121 2.76 17.74 12.11
C CYS A 121 2.23 18.15 10.74
N HIS A 122 0.90 18.34 10.66
CA HIS A 122 0.22 18.79 9.45
C HIS A 122 0.14 20.32 9.44
N ALA A 123 1.18 20.97 8.91
CA ALA A 123 1.34 22.41 8.97
C ALA A 123 1.94 23.00 7.69
N GLN A 124 1.95 24.33 7.63
CA GLN A 124 2.74 25.04 6.64
C GLN A 124 4.24 24.86 6.93
N ALA A 125 5.08 25.08 5.91
CA ALA A 125 6.54 25.02 6.02
C ALA A 125 7.15 25.82 7.19
N SER A 126 6.49 26.90 7.61
CA SER A 126 6.87 27.73 8.77
C SER A 126 6.62 27.06 10.13
N GLY A 127 5.96 25.90 10.17
CA GLY A 127 5.46 25.22 11.37
C GLY A 127 4.14 25.78 11.89
N ILE A 128 3.55 26.78 11.22
CA ILE A 128 2.23 27.31 11.58
C ILE A 128 1.18 26.24 11.28
N GLY A 129 0.53 25.75 12.34
CA GLY A 129 -0.38 24.61 12.30
C GLY A 129 0.04 23.49 13.26
N CYS A 130 1.32 23.44 13.64
CA CYS A 130 1.79 22.43 14.59
C CYS A 130 1.25 22.64 15.99
N ASN A 131 0.86 21.54 16.59
CA ASN A 131 0.50 21.47 18.00
C ASN A 131 1.69 21.00 18.83
N VAL A 132 1.92 21.61 19.99
CA VAL A 132 2.97 21.16 20.93
C VAL A 132 2.73 19.73 21.43
N PHE A 133 1.49 19.23 21.32
CA PHE A 133 1.11 17.87 21.67
C PHE A 133 1.07 16.91 20.47
N ASP A 134 1.43 17.37 19.27
CA ASP A 134 1.60 16.47 18.14
C ASP A 134 2.70 15.44 18.42
N ARG A 135 2.60 14.28 17.79
CA ARG A 135 3.41 13.13 18.15
C ARG A 135 4.86 13.34 17.71
N PRO A 136 5.85 13.02 18.56
CA PRO A 136 7.23 12.93 18.12
C PRO A 136 7.39 11.89 17.00
N VAL A 137 8.30 12.15 16.06
CA VAL A 137 8.60 11.25 14.93
C VAL A 137 8.94 9.84 15.40
N GLY A 138 9.65 9.71 16.52
CA GLY A 138 10.00 8.41 17.10
C GLY A 138 8.79 7.51 17.35
N ASN A 139 7.61 8.07 17.65
CA ASN A 139 6.40 7.28 17.85
C ASN A 139 5.89 6.66 16.55
N GLY A 140 5.90 7.42 15.44
CA GLY A 140 5.53 6.89 14.12
C GLY A 140 6.55 5.86 13.62
N LEU A 141 7.84 6.11 13.83
CA LEU A 141 8.90 5.16 13.47
C LEU A 141 8.81 3.87 14.29
N ALA A 142 8.44 3.94 15.57
CA ALA A 142 8.23 2.77 16.41
C ALA A 142 7.11 1.87 15.87
N GLU A 143 6.01 2.44 15.38
CA GLU A 143 4.93 1.65 14.75
C GLU A 143 5.40 0.95 13.47
N ILE A 144 6.14 1.66 12.62
CA ILE A 144 6.72 1.08 11.40
C ILE A 144 7.71 -0.04 11.75
N GLN A 145 8.58 0.18 12.75
CA GLN A 145 9.52 -0.82 13.26
C GLN A 145 8.77 -2.06 13.79
N ASN A 146 7.76 -1.84 14.64
CA ASN A 146 6.95 -2.90 15.22
C ASN A 146 6.29 -3.75 14.14
N TRP A 147 5.87 -3.15 13.03
CA TRP A 147 5.26 -3.87 11.92
C TRP A 147 6.29 -4.60 11.04
N ILE A 148 7.37 -3.94 10.61
CA ILE A 148 8.35 -4.50 9.65
C ILE A 148 9.19 -5.65 10.24
N THR A 149 9.32 -5.68 11.57
CA THR A 149 10.02 -6.73 12.34
C THR A 149 9.24 -8.03 12.42
N GLN A 150 7.92 -8.01 12.18
CA GLN A 150 7.09 -9.20 12.31
C GLN A 150 7.44 -10.26 11.24
N PRO A 151 7.53 -11.55 11.60
CA PRO A 151 7.89 -12.61 10.65
C PRO A 151 6.99 -12.69 9.41
N GLN A 152 5.68 -12.46 9.57
CA GLN A 152 4.73 -12.44 8.45
C GLN A 152 4.98 -11.30 7.45
N ASN A 153 5.66 -10.24 7.87
CA ASN A 153 5.97 -9.07 7.04
C ASN A 153 7.39 -9.13 6.46
N ARG A 154 8.12 -10.25 6.62
CA ARG A 154 9.54 -10.37 6.22
C ARG A 154 9.80 -10.13 4.73
N ASN A 155 8.80 -10.38 3.89
CA ASN A 155 8.91 -10.18 2.44
C ASN A 155 8.36 -8.82 1.99
N GLU A 156 7.87 -7.99 2.88
CA GLU A 156 7.27 -6.71 2.51
C GLU A 156 8.34 -5.64 2.30
N VAL A 157 8.10 -4.77 1.32
CA VAL A 157 8.96 -3.62 0.96
C VAL A 157 8.17 -2.33 1.13
N LEU A 158 8.77 -1.32 1.75
CA LEU A 158 8.15 -0.02 2.01
C LEU A 158 8.87 1.11 1.28
N VAL A 159 8.10 2.12 0.91
CA VAL A 159 8.59 3.46 0.59
C VAL A 159 8.12 4.39 1.69
N LEU A 160 9.07 5.00 2.40
CA LEU A 160 8.78 6.05 3.38
C LEU A 160 9.15 7.40 2.77
N TYR A 161 8.16 8.26 2.63
CA TYR A 161 8.34 9.64 2.23
C TYR A 161 8.27 10.54 3.45
N PHE A 162 9.30 11.37 3.62
CA PHE A 162 9.33 12.42 4.62
C PHE A 162 9.19 13.79 3.93
N GLU A 163 8.07 14.49 4.16
CA GLU A 163 8.01 15.91 3.83
C GLU A 163 8.69 16.67 4.97
N ASP A 164 9.94 17.07 4.75
CA ASP A 164 10.82 17.47 5.83
C ASP A 164 11.01 18.99 5.94
N TYR A 165 10.96 19.47 7.18
CA TYR A 165 11.21 20.84 7.62
C TYR A 165 12.14 20.83 8.85
N LEU A 166 13.39 20.43 8.61
CA LEU A 166 14.34 20.00 9.65
C LEU A 166 15.17 21.10 10.31
N ASP A 167 15.03 22.37 9.92
CA ASP A 167 15.79 23.51 10.49
C ASP A 167 17.33 23.26 10.50
N ASN A 168 17.87 22.76 9.38
CA ASN A 168 19.27 22.37 9.18
C ASN A 168 19.78 21.22 10.09
N ARG A 169 18.90 20.35 10.58
CA ARG A 169 19.24 19.23 11.50
C ARG A 169 19.12 17.86 10.85
N ALA A 170 19.47 17.77 9.57
CA ALA A 170 19.36 16.53 8.80
C ALA A 170 20.11 15.34 9.44
N ASP A 171 21.32 15.57 9.98
CA ASP A 171 22.10 14.50 10.65
C ASP A 171 21.43 14.00 11.93
N GLN A 172 20.85 14.90 12.73
CA GLN A 172 20.13 14.54 13.95
C GLN A 172 18.87 13.73 13.61
N PHE A 173 18.10 14.20 12.62
CA PHE A 173 16.92 13.50 12.14
C PHE A 173 17.25 12.12 11.58
N LEU A 174 18.27 12.01 10.72
CA LEU A 174 18.75 10.74 10.20
C LEU A 174 19.19 9.80 11.34
N GLY A 175 19.84 10.33 12.37
CA GLY A 175 20.17 9.56 13.57
C GLY A 175 18.95 8.94 14.25
N ILE A 176 17.84 9.69 14.34
CA ILE A 176 16.55 9.18 14.86
C ILE A 176 15.99 8.11 13.92
N VAL A 177 15.91 8.35 12.61
CA VAL A 177 15.39 7.33 11.67
C VAL A 177 16.17 6.02 11.77
N ARG A 178 17.49 6.11 11.85
CA ARG A 178 18.38 4.94 11.96
C ARG A 178 18.24 4.21 13.28
N SER A 179 18.01 4.90 14.40
CA SER A 179 17.85 4.22 15.70
C SER A 179 16.66 3.26 15.73
N TYR A 180 15.64 3.50 14.89
CA TYR A 180 14.49 2.60 14.74
C TYR A 180 14.64 1.63 13.55
N LEU A 181 15.12 2.11 12.41
CA LEU A 181 14.93 1.38 11.14
C LEU A 181 16.22 0.90 10.47
N ASP A 182 17.42 1.23 10.97
CA ASP A 182 18.70 0.99 10.26
C ASP A 182 18.82 -0.40 9.63
N PRO A 183 18.52 -1.53 10.33
CA PRO A 183 18.63 -2.88 9.74
C PRO A 183 17.77 -3.11 8.48
N TYR A 184 16.75 -2.29 8.27
CA TYR A 184 15.79 -2.38 7.18
C TYR A 184 15.99 -1.32 6.09
N LEU A 185 16.82 -0.30 6.32
CA LEU A 185 17.01 0.78 5.35
C LEU A 185 17.89 0.33 4.18
N HIS A 186 17.43 0.54 2.96
CA HIS A 186 18.28 0.43 1.78
C HIS A 186 19.41 1.45 1.83
N GLN A 187 20.60 1.00 1.41
CA GLN A 187 21.79 1.82 1.34
C GLN A 187 22.24 1.95 -0.11
N TYR A 188 22.40 3.19 -0.56
CA TYR A 188 22.96 3.52 -1.86
C TYR A 188 24.49 3.54 -1.77
N SER A 189 25.16 2.88 -2.72
CA SER A 189 26.63 2.75 -2.73
C SER A 189 27.35 4.03 -3.15
N SER A 190 26.66 4.94 -3.85
CA SER A 190 27.25 6.15 -4.42
C SER A 190 26.19 7.17 -4.83
N GLY A 191 26.64 8.40 -5.10
CA GLY A 191 25.81 9.51 -5.56
C GLY A 191 25.24 10.35 -4.41
N SER A 192 24.67 11.48 -4.76
CA SER A 192 23.93 12.36 -3.87
C SER A 192 22.47 11.90 -3.72
N CYS A 193 21.74 12.47 -2.77
CA CYS A 193 20.29 12.28 -2.68
C CYS A 193 19.53 12.78 -3.92
N GLY A 194 20.09 13.74 -4.67
CA GLY A 194 19.49 14.23 -5.91
C GLY A 194 19.60 13.26 -7.09
N ASP A 195 20.53 12.31 -7.01
CA ASP A 195 20.78 11.31 -8.05
C ASP A 195 19.78 10.16 -7.92
N ILE A 196 18.59 10.37 -8.49
CA ILE A 196 17.55 9.33 -8.58
C ILE A 196 18.07 8.19 -9.47
N PRO A 197 18.01 6.92 -9.03
CA PRO A 197 18.48 5.81 -9.85
C PRO A 197 17.74 5.73 -11.18
N SER A 198 18.47 5.43 -12.26
CA SER A 198 17.87 5.15 -13.56
C SER A 198 16.99 3.88 -13.49
N PRO A 199 16.08 3.66 -14.47
CA PRO A 199 15.19 2.49 -14.47
C PRO A 199 15.91 1.16 -14.29
N ASP A 200 17.05 0.98 -14.95
CA ASP A 200 17.87 -0.24 -14.88
C ASP A 200 18.57 -0.44 -13.53
N ASN A 201 18.85 0.67 -12.83
CA ASN A 201 19.56 0.69 -11.55
C ASN A 201 18.64 0.86 -10.34
N MET A 202 17.33 1.01 -10.57
CA MET A 202 16.37 1.09 -9.47
C MET A 202 16.44 -0.18 -8.63
N PRO A 203 16.41 -0.08 -7.29
CA PRO A 203 16.47 -1.25 -6.43
C PRO A 203 15.34 -2.23 -6.76
N LYS A 204 15.68 -3.52 -6.81
CA LYS A 204 14.74 -4.57 -7.19
C LYS A 204 14.20 -5.30 -5.97
N LEU A 205 12.93 -5.66 -6.02
CA LEU A 205 12.19 -6.11 -4.83
C LEU A 205 12.77 -7.39 -4.19
N LYS A 206 13.20 -8.38 -4.99
CA LYS A 206 13.81 -9.62 -4.46
C LYS A 206 15.12 -9.34 -3.74
N ASP A 207 15.93 -8.44 -4.29
CA ASP A 207 17.24 -8.09 -3.74
C ASP A 207 17.10 -7.31 -2.41
N LEU A 208 16.11 -6.42 -2.32
CA LEU A 208 15.74 -5.73 -1.08
C LEU A 208 15.29 -6.73 0.00
N VAL A 209 14.45 -7.70 -0.35
CA VAL A 209 13.97 -8.75 0.57
C VAL A 209 15.11 -9.66 1.02
N ALA A 210 15.93 -10.15 0.08
CA ALA A 210 17.03 -11.06 0.37
C ALA A 210 18.10 -10.44 1.28
N SER A 211 18.36 -9.14 1.14
CA SER A 211 19.31 -8.40 1.97
C SER A 211 18.71 -7.89 3.29
N ASN A 212 17.42 -8.09 3.52
CA ASN A 212 16.63 -7.48 4.60
C ASN A 212 16.65 -5.93 4.61
N ARG A 213 17.16 -5.28 3.56
CA ARG A 213 17.15 -3.81 3.39
C ARG A 213 15.91 -3.41 2.59
N ARG A 214 14.75 -3.47 3.23
CA ARG A 214 13.40 -3.45 2.61
C ARG A 214 12.68 -2.11 2.68
N ILE A 215 13.34 -1.04 3.11
CA ILE A 215 12.76 0.29 3.19
C ILE A 215 13.56 1.25 2.31
N LEU A 216 12.87 1.85 1.33
CA LEU A 216 13.39 2.95 0.53
C LEU A 216 12.97 4.27 1.16
N LEU A 217 13.93 5.17 1.41
CA LEU A 217 13.66 6.48 1.98
C LEU A 217 13.70 7.56 0.90
N MET A 218 12.69 8.44 0.93
CA MET A 218 12.70 9.65 0.13
C MET A 218 12.33 10.87 0.97
N SER A 219 12.76 12.06 0.54
CA SER A 219 12.30 13.32 1.11
C SER A 219 12.21 14.44 0.06
N ASN A 220 11.54 15.55 0.41
CA ASN A 220 11.40 16.73 -0.44
C ASN A 220 12.72 17.51 -0.57
N ASN A 221 13.61 17.41 0.42
CA ASN A 221 14.91 18.05 0.43
C ASN A 221 16.07 17.07 0.14
N CYS A 222 17.28 17.62 0.03
CA CYS A 222 18.49 16.85 -0.22
C CYS A 222 19.65 17.46 0.56
N TYR A 223 20.29 16.64 1.39
CA TYR A 223 21.40 17.03 2.28
C TYR A 223 22.67 16.24 1.98
N SER A 224 23.81 16.74 2.45
CA SER A 224 25.11 16.11 2.26
C SER A 224 25.40 15.04 3.32
N GLY A 225 26.59 14.43 3.26
CA GLY A 225 27.07 13.49 4.27
C GLY A 225 26.35 12.14 4.23
N ALA A 226 26.09 11.57 5.41
CA ALA A 226 25.52 10.24 5.55
C ALA A 226 24.10 10.14 4.96
N TRP A 227 23.40 11.27 4.81
CA TRP A 227 22.08 11.35 4.18
C TRP A 227 22.05 10.70 2.79
N ASN A 228 23.07 10.97 1.98
CA ASN A 228 23.20 10.47 0.60
C ASN A 228 23.20 8.94 0.50
N ASN A 229 23.59 8.25 1.57
CA ASN A 229 23.62 6.80 1.62
C ASN A 229 22.24 6.18 1.82
N TYR A 230 21.25 6.94 2.32
CA TYR A 230 19.95 6.39 2.71
C TYR A 230 18.79 7.02 1.95
N PHE A 231 18.80 8.35 1.82
CA PHE A 231 17.72 9.11 1.25
C PHE A 231 17.99 9.46 -0.21
N LYS A 232 16.91 9.43 -0.99
CA LYS A 232 16.84 10.09 -2.29
C LYS A 232 15.81 11.20 -2.24
N ARG A 233 15.92 12.16 -3.15
CA ARG A 233 14.82 13.10 -3.38
C ARG A 233 13.62 12.30 -3.94
N ILE A 234 12.43 12.87 -3.89
CA ILE A 234 11.18 12.25 -4.36
C ILE A 234 11.34 11.42 -5.66
N PHE A 235 11.10 10.09 -5.60
CA PHE A 235 11.27 9.18 -6.74
C PHE A 235 10.34 9.48 -7.91
N PHE A 236 9.21 10.14 -7.63
CA PHE A 236 8.23 10.54 -8.63
C PHE A 236 8.49 11.94 -9.22
N GLY A 237 9.52 12.67 -8.76
CA GLY A 237 9.85 14.00 -9.28
C GLY A 237 8.61 14.92 -9.38
N ASP A 238 8.43 15.53 -10.54
CA ASP A 238 7.26 16.39 -10.84
C ASP A 238 6.02 15.59 -11.31
N TYR A 239 6.09 14.25 -11.32
CA TYR A 239 5.00 13.37 -11.78
C TYR A 239 4.04 13.04 -10.63
N SER A 240 3.51 14.09 -10.01
CA SER A 240 2.51 14.01 -8.95
C SER A 240 1.30 14.86 -9.34
N ILE A 241 0.10 14.31 -9.20
CA ILE A 241 -1.17 15.01 -9.45
C ILE A 241 -2.22 14.64 -8.41
N HIS A 242 -3.35 15.31 -8.45
CA HIS A 242 -4.51 14.99 -7.63
C HIS A 242 -5.59 14.23 -8.42
N PRO A 243 -6.50 13.49 -7.75
CA PRO A 243 -7.61 12.81 -8.41
C PRO A 243 -8.44 13.70 -9.33
N LYS A 244 -8.65 14.98 -8.98
CA LYS A 244 -9.42 15.92 -9.83
C LYS A 244 -8.77 16.19 -11.19
N ASP A 245 -7.45 16.06 -11.28
CA ASP A 245 -6.65 16.38 -12.47
C ASP A 245 -6.37 15.12 -13.32
N PHE A 246 -6.82 13.95 -12.87
CA PHE A 246 -6.61 12.69 -13.57
C PHE A 246 -7.51 12.60 -14.81
N ARG A 247 -6.90 12.33 -15.97
CA ARG A 247 -7.60 12.37 -17.27
C ARG A 247 -8.41 11.11 -17.59
N GLY A 248 -8.18 10.01 -16.88
CA GLY A 248 -8.78 8.71 -17.19
C GLY A 248 -7.93 7.88 -18.16
N TYR A 249 -8.22 6.58 -18.24
CA TYR A 249 -7.63 5.68 -19.24
C TYR A 249 -8.52 5.68 -20.51
N PRO A 250 -7.98 5.63 -21.74
CA PRO A 250 -6.58 5.38 -22.09
C PRO A 250 -5.68 6.63 -22.19
N ASP A 251 -6.23 7.84 -22.04
CA ASP A 251 -5.50 9.08 -22.29
C ASP A 251 -4.35 9.29 -21.31
N CYS A 252 -4.57 9.02 -20.03
CA CYS A 252 -3.62 9.15 -18.93
C CYS A 252 -2.96 10.55 -18.83
N ASN A 253 -2.17 10.80 -17.78
CA ASN A 253 -1.60 12.15 -17.55
C ASN A 253 -0.20 12.36 -18.14
N TRP A 254 0.58 11.30 -18.36
CA TRP A 254 1.96 11.38 -18.84
C TRP A 254 2.21 10.42 -20.00
N SER A 255 3.37 10.58 -20.65
CA SER A 255 3.80 9.68 -21.71
C SER A 255 4.09 8.27 -21.16
N ARG A 256 3.97 7.24 -22.02
CA ARG A 256 4.32 5.86 -21.65
C ARG A 256 5.77 5.75 -21.14
N SER A 257 6.69 6.46 -21.78
CA SER A 257 8.10 6.55 -21.35
C SER A 257 8.23 7.01 -19.90
N THR A 258 7.48 8.04 -19.50
CA THR A 258 7.47 8.57 -18.13
C THR A 258 7.06 7.51 -17.11
N TYR A 259 5.93 6.83 -17.35
CA TYR A 259 5.47 5.77 -16.47
C TYR A 259 6.40 4.55 -16.44
N ASP A 260 7.14 4.29 -17.52
CA ASP A 260 8.09 3.18 -17.59
C ASP A 260 9.42 3.49 -16.93
N SER A 261 9.77 4.78 -16.77
CA SER A 261 11.07 5.22 -16.28
C SER A 261 11.05 5.86 -14.89
N SER A 262 9.89 6.22 -14.35
CA SER A 262 9.77 6.92 -13.08
C SER A 262 8.57 6.42 -12.28
N MET A 263 8.60 6.64 -10.96
CA MET A 263 7.39 6.52 -10.18
C MET A 263 6.42 7.66 -10.55
N THR A 264 5.13 7.41 -10.44
CA THR A 264 4.09 8.42 -10.65
C THR A 264 3.13 8.38 -9.47
N ARG A 265 2.78 9.55 -8.93
CA ARG A 265 2.01 9.69 -7.71
C ARG A 265 0.65 10.32 -7.97
N ILE A 266 -0.37 9.77 -7.33
CA ILE A 266 -1.64 10.48 -7.11
C ILE A 266 -1.92 10.52 -5.62
N TYR A 267 -2.30 11.69 -5.13
CA TYR A 267 -2.67 11.89 -3.74
C TYR A 267 -3.80 12.91 -3.60
N ASN A 268 -4.58 12.79 -2.54
CA ASN A 268 -5.65 13.73 -2.24
C ASN A 268 -5.51 14.25 -0.81
N ASP A 269 -6.13 15.38 -0.55
CA ASP A 269 -6.21 15.98 0.78
C ASP A 269 -7.69 16.03 1.20
N SER A 270 -8.01 15.50 2.37
CA SER A 270 -9.35 15.50 2.96
C SER A 270 -9.48 16.52 4.10
N THR A 271 -8.44 17.32 4.35
CA THR A 271 -8.44 18.37 5.38
C THR A 271 -9.55 19.38 5.11
N ASN A 272 -10.36 19.66 6.14
CA ASN A 272 -11.43 20.64 6.06
C ASN A 272 -11.36 21.61 7.26
N TYR A 273 -10.82 22.81 7.04
CA TYR A 273 -10.70 23.83 8.08
C TYR A 273 -11.99 24.64 8.21
N PHE A 274 -13.02 24.06 8.85
CA PHE A 274 -14.30 24.72 9.12
C PHE A 274 -14.91 25.43 7.89
N GLY A 275 -14.75 24.84 6.70
CA GLY A 275 -15.24 25.42 5.43
C GLY A 275 -14.43 26.58 4.85
N ILE A 276 -13.34 27.02 5.50
CA ILE A 276 -12.38 28.01 4.94
C ILE A 276 -11.48 27.35 3.89
N TYR A 277 -11.17 26.07 4.10
CA TYR A 277 -10.45 25.21 3.17
C TYR A 277 -11.16 23.86 3.10
N ASP A 278 -11.25 23.30 1.90
CA ASP A 278 -11.90 22.03 1.62
C ASP A 278 -11.01 21.24 0.66
N GLY A 279 -10.06 20.50 1.22
CA GLY A 279 -9.07 19.74 0.44
C GLY A 279 -9.72 18.79 -0.56
N ALA A 280 -10.90 18.24 -0.23
CA ALA A 280 -11.61 17.32 -1.10
C ALA A 280 -12.12 18.02 -2.37
N LYS A 281 -12.45 19.32 -2.30
CA LYS A 281 -12.75 20.14 -3.49
C LYS A 281 -11.47 20.53 -4.23
N GLU A 282 -10.43 20.88 -3.49
CA GLU A 282 -9.17 21.34 -4.07
C GLU A 282 -8.33 20.24 -4.71
N THR A 283 -8.50 18.99 -4.32
CA THR A 283 -7.71 17.86 -4.85
C THR A 283 -8.60 16.78 -5.48
N GLY A 284 -9.91 16.83 -5.25
CA GLY A 284 -10.80 15.71 -5.57
C GLY A 284 -10.65 14.58 -4.54
N THR A 285 -11.33 13.47 -4.79
CA THR A 285 -11.32 12.31 -3.90
C THR A 285 -11.05 11.03 -4.67
N PHE A 286 -10.43 10.05 -4.01
CA PHE A 286 -10.41 8.70 -4.52
C PHE A 286 -11.79 8.06 -4.40
N THR A 287 -12.18 7.29 -5.41
CA THR A 287 -13.45 6.59 -5.46
C THR A 287 -13.25 5.20 -6.03
N ASN A 288 -14.22 4.31 -5.80
CA ASN A 288 -14.24 2.97 -6.38
C ASN A 288 -14.18 3.00 -7.92
N ALA A 289 -14.62 4.11 -8.55
CA ALA A 289 -14.64 4.26 -9.99
C ALA A 289 -13.31 4.77 -10.57
N ASN A 290 -12.61 5.68 -9.89
CA ASN A 290 -11.39 6.30 -10.45
C ASN A 290 -10.11 5.51 -10.16
N ILE A 291 -10.00 4.81 -9.03
CA ILE A 291 -8.81 4.02 -8.70
C ILE A 291 -8.50 2.96 -9.78
N PRO A 292 -9.47 2.16 -10.28
CA PRO A 292 -9.20 1.21 -11.37
C PRO A 292 -8.66 1.86 -12.65
N GLN A 293 -9.10 3.08 -12.95
CA GLN A 293 -8.60 3.84 -14.11
C GLN A 293 -7.16 4.32 -13.89
N MET A 294 -6.83 4.77 -12.68
CA MET A 294 -5.47 5.16 -12.28
C MET A 294 -4.50 3.96 -12.34
N LEU A 295 -4.93 2.81 -11.83
CA LEU A 295 -4.19 1.56 -11.95
C LEU A 295 -3.99 1.17 -13.42
N SER A 296 -5.02 1.32 -14.26
CA SER A 296 -4.94 1.03 -15.70
C SER A 296 -3.96 1.94 -16.45
N CYS A 297 -3.65 3.14 -15.95
CA CYS A 297 -2.59 4.00 -16.50
C CYS A 297 -1.18 3.61 -16.02
N GLY A 298 -1.08 2.81 -14.95
CA GLY A 298 0.20 2.42 -14.34
C GLY A 298 0.69 3.37 -13.25
N ILE A 299 -0.22 4.06 -12.55
CA ILE A 299 0.13 4.83 -11.35
C ILE A 299 0.78 3.88 -10.33
N SER A 300 2.00 4.23 -9.90
CA SER A 300 2.82 3.38 -9.04
C SER A 300 2.74 3.76 -7.57
N VAL A 301 2.39 5.02 -7.25
CA VAL A 301 2.31 5.52 -5.86
C VAL A 301 0.94 6.14 -5.60
N PHE A 302 0.27 5.68 -4.56
CA PHE A 302 -0.99 6.27 -4.10
C PHE A 302 -0.81 6.81 -2.68
N GLY A 303 -1.19 8.08 -2.47
CA GLY A 303 -1.33 8.70 -1.15
C GLY A 303 -2.81 8.95 -0.86
N ILE A 304 -3.50 7.94 -0.33
CA ILE A 304 -4.96 7.97 -0.13
C ILE A 304 -5.28 8.48 1.27
N ASP A 305 -6.10 9.51 1.33
CA ASP A 305 -6.74 9.95 2.56
C ASP A 305 -7.96 9.10 2.91
N GLN A 306 -8.29 9.04 4.20
CA GLN A 306 -9.40 8.24 4.75
C GLN A 306 -9.26 6.75 4.40
N PHE A 307 -8.02 6.25 4.39
CA PHE A 307 -7.71 4.87 4.02
C PHE A 307 -8.38 3.89 4.97
N ASN A 308 -9.10 2.92 4.41
CA ASN A 308 -9.94 1.98 5.14
C ASN A 308 -9.97 0.62 4.41
N PRO A 309 -10.59 -0.43 5.00
CA PRO A 309 -10.66 -1.74 4.36
C PRO A 309 -11.22 -1.75 2.94
N ASP A 310 -12.14 -0.85 2.59
CA ASP A 310 -12.73 -0.82 1.25
C ASP A 310 -11.77 -0.21 0.22
N PHE A 311 -11.06 0.86 0.57
CA PHE A 311 -9.97 1.38 -0.26
C PHE A 311 -8.83 0.37 -0.39
N ALA A 312 -8.47 -0.33 0.69
CA ALA A 312 -7.42 -1.35 0.67
C ALA A 312 -7.69 -2.44 -0.37
N LYS A 313 -8.93 -2.92 -0.50
CA LYS A 313 -9.34 -3.92 -1.50
C LYS A 313 -9.13 -3.43 -2.94
N LEU A 314 -9.20 -2.13 -3.21
CA LEU A 314 -9.03 -1.59 -4.56
C LEU A 314 -7.58 -1.67 -5.06
N GLY A 315 -6.60 -1.91 -4.17
CA GLY A 315 -5.23 -2.22 -4.55
C GLY A 315 -5.05 -3.63 -5.14
N LEU A 316 -6.05 -4.50 -5.04
CA LEU A 316 -6.07 -5.83 -5.68
C LEU A 316 -6.43 -5.69 -7.16
N TRP A 317 -5.44 -5.79 -8.05
CA TRP A 317 -5.63 -5.69 -9.50
C TRP A 317 -5.54 -7.03 -10.23
N SER A 318 -4.98 -8.07 -9.60
CA SER A 318 -4.74 -9.40 -10.19
C SER A 318 -5.88 -10.40 -9.94
N TRP A 319 -5.87 -11.07 -8.79
CA TRP A 319 -6.74 -12.20 -8.46
C TRP A 319 -8.23 -11.85 -8.38
N GLY A 320 -9.06 -12.83 -8.74
CA GLY A 320 -10.51 -12.80 -8.56
C GLY A 320 -10.90 -12.87 -7.09
N VAL A 321 -12.16 -12.52 -6.81
CA VAL A 321 -12.73 -12.65 -5.47
C VAL A 321 -12.66 -14.11 -5.02
N GLY A 322 -12.00 -14.37 -3.90
CA GLY A 322 -11.80 -15.72 -3.37
C GLY A 322 -10.56 -16.45 -3.88
N GLU A 323 -9.87 -15.93 -4.90
CA GLU A 323 -8.73 -16.60 -5.54
C GLU A 323 -7.36 -16.15 -4.96
N PRO A 324 -6.32 -17.00 -5.02
CA PRO A 324 -6.35 -18.41 -5.41
C PRO A 324 -6.95 -19.29 -4.32
N ASN A 325 -7.82 -20.22 -4.73
CA ASN A 325 -8.66 -21.01 -3.83
C ASN A 325 -8.24 -22.50 -3.72
N ASN A 326 -7.38 -22.96 -4.63
CA ASN A 326 -6.91 -24.33 -4.79
C ASN A 326 -8.03 -25.38 -4.75
N TYR A 327 -9.00 -25.26 -5.66
CA TYR A 327 -10.20 -26.10 -5.62
C TYR A 327 -9.83 -27.58 -5.71
N ASN A 328 -10.37 -28.38 -4.78
CA ASN A 328 -10.06 -29.81 -4.61
C ASN A 328 -8.55 -30.14 -4.46
N ASN A 329 -7.73 -29.20 -4.01
CA ASN A 329 -6.27 -29.33 -3.93
C ASN A 329 -5.62 -29.73 -5.27
N ASN A 330 -6.12 -29.18 -6.38
CA ASN A 330 -5.71 -29.56 -7.73
C ASN A 330 -5.69 -28.38 -8.73
N GLU A 331 -5.53 -27.15 -8.25
CA GLU A 331 -5.44 -25.96 -9.07
C GLU A 331 -4.10 -25.26 -8.81
N HIS A 332 -3.18 -25.37 -9.77
CA HIS A 332 -1.80 -24.96 -9.56
C HIS A 332 -1.23 -24.07 -10.67
N CYS A 333 -2.05 -23.67 -11.64
CA CYS A 333 -1.64 -22.87 -12.79
C CYS A 333 -2.55 -21.66 -12.94
N ALA A 334 -1.96 -20.47 -13.10
CA ALA A 334 -2.75 -19.25 -13.18
C ALA A 334 -3.30 -19.05 -14.58
N GLN A 335 -4.59 -18.76 -14.65
CA GLN A 335 -5.26 -18.22 -15.84
C GLN A 335 -5.74 -16.79 -15.56
N ILE A 336 -5.94 -16.03 -16.64
CA ILE A 336 -6.72 -14.78 -16.59
C ILE A 336 -8.06 -15.04 -17.25
N ARG A 337 -9.13 -14.85 -16.48
CA ARG A 337 -10.51 -15.09 -16.92
C ARG A 337 -11.06 -13.97 -17.79
N SER A 338 -12.21 -14.18 -18.40
CA SER A 338 -12.89 -13.20 -19.26
C SER A 338 -13.08 -11.81 -18.62
N ASP A 339 -13.26 -11.74 -17.30
CA ASP A 339 -13.39 -10.51 -16.49
C ASP A 339 -12.05 -9.79 -16.22
N GLY A 340 -10.93 -10.35 -16.70
CA GLY A 340 -9.58 -9.83 -16.48
C GLY A 340 -8.96 -10.19 -15.13
N ARG A 341 -9.68 -10.93 -14.27
CA ARG A 341 -9.19 -11.39 -12.98
C ARG A 341 -8.50 -12.74 -13.07
N TRP A 342 -7.54 -12.97 -12.18
CA TRP A 342 -6.78 -14.21 -12.15
C TRP A 342 -7.49 -15.28 -11.35
N ASN A 343 -7.21 -16.54 -11.69
CA ASN A 343 -7.76 -17.74 -11.08
C ASN A 343 -6.67 -18.80 -11.16
N ASP A 344 -6.46 -19.56 -10.10
CA ASP A 344 -5.71 -20.80 -10.16
C ASP A 344 -6.60 -21.88 -10.75
N ASN A 345 -6.09 -22.69 -11.66
CA ASN A 345 -6.88 -23.72 -12.33
C ASN A 345 -6.03 -24.98 -12.50
N ASN A 346 -6.69 -26.10 -12.75
CA ASN A 346 -6.03 -27.35 -13.06
C ASN A 346 -5.18 -27.18 -14.32
N CYS A 347 -3.87 -27.39 -14.18
CA CYS A 347 -2.87 -27.19 -15.24
C CYS A 347 -3.15 -28.01 -16.52
N SER A 348 -3.99 -29.04 -16.45
CA SER A 348 -4.41 -29.89 -17.58
C SER A 348 -5.59 -29.31 -18.37
N ALA A 349 -6.19 -28.20 -17.93
CA ALA A 349 -7.22 -27.52 -18.70
C ALA A 349 -6.66 -26.92 -20.00
N GLY A 350 -7.52 -26.81 -21.02
CA GLY A 350 -7.13 -26.37 -22.36
C GLY A 350 -7.44 -24.89 -22.61
N PHE A 351 -6.45 -24.01 -22.45
CA PHE A 351 -6.59 -22.58 -22.77
C PHE A 351 -5.52 -22.09 -23.74
N ARG A 352 -5.77 -20.94 -24.35
CA ARG A 352 -4.75 -20.22 -25.15
C ARG A 352 -3.70 -19.61 -24.22
N TYR A 353 -2.56 -19.21 -24.77
CA TYR A 353 -1.44 -18.70 -23.97
C TYR A 353 -1.25 -17.20 -24.17
N ALA A 354 -1.00 -16.49 -23.09
CA ALA A 354 -0.57 -15.11 -23.10
C ALA A 354 0.94 -15.04 -23.37
N CYS A 355 1.30 -14.45 -24.51
CA CYS A 355 2.68 -14.28 -24.92
C CYS A 355 3.06 -12.79 -24.90
N LYS A 356 4.30 -12.48 -24.57
CA LYS A 356 4.87 -11.12 -24.54
C LYS A 356 6.12 -11.05 -25.42
N ASP A 357 6.21 -10.01 -26.26
CA ASP A 357 7.41 -9.77 -27.07
C ASP A 357 8.50 -9.02 -26.29
N GLY A 358 9.66 -8.80 -26.92
CA GLY A 358 10.80 -8.09 -26.31
C GLY A 358 10.56 -6.58 -26.06
N ASN A 359 9.53 -6.01 -26.67
CA ASN A 359 9.11 -4.62 -26.47
C ASN A 359 8.00 -4.49 -25.42
N GLY A 360 7.53 -5.61 -24.88
CA GLY A 360 6.48 -5.68 -23.88
C GLY A 360 5.05 -5.72 -24.42
N ASN A 361 4.86 -5.92 -25.72
CA ASN A 361 3.53 -6.06 -26.32
C ASN A 361 2.97 -7.46 -26.05
N TRP A 362 1.67 -7.52 -25.75
CA TRP A 362 0.94 -8.76 -25.52
C TRP A 362 0.25 -9.25 -26.78
N ALA A 363 0.23 -10.57 -27.00
CA ALA A 363 -0.82 -11.20 -27.79
C ALA A 363 -1.07 -12.65 -27.35
N ILE A 364 -2.16 -13.19 -27.89
CA ILE A 364 -2.71 -14.48 -27.52
C ILE A 364 -2.55 -15.46 -28.68
N THR A 365 -2.08 -16.67 -28.38
CA THR A 365 -1.93 -17.75 -29.37
C THR A 365 -3.27 -18.12 -30.02
N ASP A 366 -3.24 -18.64 -31.25
CA ASP A 366 -4.41 -19.29 -31.86
C ASP A 366 -4.73 -20.61 -31.15
N ASP A 367 -3.68 -21.39 -30.96
CA ASP A 367 -3.70 -22.72 -30.38
C ASP A 367 -3.95 -22.66 -28.88
N SER A 368 -4.71 -23.64 -28.38
CA SER A 368 -4.95 -23.87 -26.96
C SER A 368 -4.36 -25.21 -26.50
N GLY A 369 -4.17 -25.36 -25.19
CA GLY A 369 -3.76 -26.64 -24.60
C GLY A 369 -3.44 -26.51 -23.11
N VAL A 370 -2.75 -27.52 -22.59
CA VAL A 370 -2.34 -27.57 -21.19
C VAL A 370 -1.28 -26.51 -20.87
N TRP A 371 -1.26 -26.02 -19.64
CA TRP A 371 -0.42 -24.89 -19.23
C TRP A 371 1.07 -25.09 -19.57
N SER A 372 1.61 -26.30 -19.39
CA SER A 372 3.02 -26.62 -19.64
C SER A 372 3.48 -26.46 -21.09
N ASN A 373 2.55 -26.43 -22.05
CA ASN A 373 2.86 -26.19 -23.46
C ASN A 373 3.05 -24.70 -23.79
N GLY A 374 2.72 -23.79 -22.88
CA GLY A 374 2.71 -22.34 -23.14
C GLY A 374 4.06 -21.79 -23.58
N ARG A 375 5.15 -22.26 -22.97
CA ARG A 375 6.52 -21.85 -23.35
C ARG A 375 6.81 -22.13 -24.82
N ASN A 376 6.53 -23.35 -25.27
CA ASN A 376 6.73 -23.76 -26.67
C ASN A 376 5.78 -23.03 -27.62
N ALA A 377 4.51 -22.84 -27.21
CA ALA A 377 3.51 -22.14 -27.99
C ALA A 377 3.90 -20.68 -28.28
N CYS A 378 4.44 -19.98 -27.28
CA CYS A 378 4.92 -18.60 -27.44
C CYS A 378 6.27 -18.54 -28.17
N SER A 379 7.22 -19.44 -27.86
CA SER A 379 8.56 -19.40 -28.45
C SER A 379 8.55 -19.70 -29.95
N SER A 380 7.61 -20.52 -30.44
CA SER A 380 7.42 -20.78 -31.87
C SER A 380 7.09 -19.52 -32.69
N ARG A 381 6.62 -18.46 -32.02
CA ARG A 381 6.32 -17.14 -32.60
C ARG A 381 7.40 -16.08 -32.25
N GLY A 382 8.51 -16.50 -31.63
CA GLY A 382 9.61 -15.63 -31.19
C GLY A 382 9.31 -14.85 -29.91
N TRP A 383 8.28 -15.24 -29.15
CA TRP A 383 7.80 -14.50 -27.97
C TRP A 383 7.95 -15.34 -26.69
N GLN A 384 7.74 -14.71 -25.54
CA GLN A 384 7.85 -15.37 -24.23
C GLN A 384 6.48 -15.65 -23.65
N PHE A 385 6.26 -16.86 -23.13
CA PHE A 385 5.13 -17.13 -22.25
C PHE A 385 5.32 -16.30 -20.98
N SER A 386 4.31 -15.51 -20.59
CA SER A 386 4.49 -14.46 -19.58
C SER A 386 3.24 -14.23 -18.75
N ALA A 387 3.40 -13.50 -17.64
CA ALA A 387 2.32 -13.02 -16.80
C ALA A 387 2.46 -11.50 -16.56
N PRO A 388 1.34 -10.75 -16.47
CA PRO A 388 1.40 -9.32 -16.20
C PRO A 388 1.87 -9.06 -14.76
N LEU A 389 2.86 -8.18 -14.61
CA LEU A 389 3.46 -7.87 -13.30
C LEU A 389 2.98 -6.55 -12.68
N THR A 390 2.24 -5.76 -13.44
CA THR A 390 1.70 -4.47 -13.02
C THR A 390 0.23 -4.35 -13.44
N PRO A 391 -0.55 -3.47 -12.81
CA PRO A 391 -1.93 -3.25 -13.23
C PRO A 391 -2.04 -2.80 -14.69
N TYR A 392 -1.12 -1.96 -15.17
CA TYR A 392 -1.04 -1.56 -16.59
C TYR A 392 -0.86 -2.75 -17.53
N GLU A 393 0.07 -3.66 -17.20
CA GLU A 393 0.26 -4.88 -18.00
C GLU A 393 -0.98 -5.77 -18.00
N SER A 394 -1.70 -5.84 -16.88
CA SER A 394 -2.96 -6.59 -16.78
C SER A 394 -4.02 -5.99 -17.71
N THR A 395 -4.14 -4.66 -17.75
CA THR A 395 -5.04 -3.96 -18.69
C THR A 395 -4.64 -4.23 -20.15
N LYS A 396 -3.36 -4.15 -20.49
CA LYS A 396 -2.88 -4.44 -21.86
C LYS A 396 -3.08 -5.89 -22.29
N LEU A 397 -2.90 -6.83 -21.39
CA LEU A 397 -3.23 -8.23 -21.67
C LEU A 397 -4.73 -8.42 -21.88
N GLN A 398 -5.58 -7.77 -21.08
CA GLN A 398 -7.04 -7.83 -21.28
C GLN A 398 -7.46 -7.24 -22.63
N GLU A 399 -6.85 -6.14 -23.08
CA GLU A 399 -7.06 -5.58 -24.42
C GLU A 399 -6.69 -6.59 -25.51
N ALA A 400 -5.52 -7.22 -25.40
CA ALA A 400 -5.08 -8.24 -26.36
C ALA A 400 -6.01 -9.45 -26.41
N LYS A 401 -6.54 -9.88 -25.26
CA LYS A 401 -7.56 -10.95 -25.17
C LYS A 401 -8.86 -10.56 -25.86
N ASN A 402 -9.35 -9.35 -25.59
CA ASN A 402 -10.58 -8.82 -26.19
C ASN A 402 -10.44 -8.73 -27.71
N SER A 403 -9.33 -8.18 -28.20
CA SER A 403 -9.04 -8.12 -29.65
C SER A 403 -8.94 -9.50 -30.30
N LYS A 404 -8.47 -10.52 -29.57
CA LYS A 404 -8.43 -11.91 -30.06
C LYS A 404 -9.79 -12.61 -29.99
N GLY A 405 -10.70 -12.15 -29.13
CA GLY A 405 -11.92 -12.90 -28.77
C GLY A 405 -11.62 -14.14 -27.90
N ALA A 406 -10.61 -14.06 -27.03
CA ALA A 406 -10.28 -15.13 -26.09
C ALA A 406 -10.90 -14.86 -24.70
N SER A 407 -11.67 -15.82 -24.15
CA SER A 407 -12.23 -15.69 -22.79
C SER A 407 -11.14 -15.85 -21.75
N ASP A 408 -10.53 -17.03 -21.70
CA ASP A 408 -9.60 -17.45 -20.66
C ASP A 408 -8.27 -17.83 -21.31
N VAL A 409 -7.19 -17.38 -20.69
CA VAL A 409 -5.83 -17.61 -21.17
C VAL A 409 -4.91 -17.99 -20.03
N TRP A 410 -4.01 -18.92 -20.30
CA TRP A 410 -2.89 -19.22 -19.42
C TRP A 410 -1.90 -18.07 -19.38
N VAL A 411 -1.34 -17.83 -18.19
CA VAL A 411 -0.18 -16.96 -17.97
C VAL A 411 0.93 -17.75 -17.29
N ASP A 412 2.18 -17.34 -17.46
CA ASP A 412 3.36 -18.05 -16.92
C ASP A 412 3.52 -17.87 -15.41
N LEU A 413 2.58 -18.41 -14.64
CA LEU A 413 2.59 -18.47 -13.18
C LEU A 413 2.00 -19.78 -12.67
N THR A 414 2.66 -20.36 -11.69
CA THR A 414 2.30 -21.63 -11.06
C THR A 414 2.74 -21.67 -9.60
N ASP A 415 2.06 -22.47 -8.78
CA ASP A 415 2.50 -22.84 -7.43
C ASP A 415 2.73 -24.36 -7.26
N GLN A 416 2.84 -25.10 -8.37
CA GLN A 416 3.08 -26.55 -8.39
C GLN A 416 4.29 -27.00 -7.55
N TYR A 417 5.27 -26.13 -7.33
CA TYR A 417 6.49 -26.43 -6.58
C TYR A 417 6.33 -26.22 -5.07
N ARG A 418 5.43 -25.33 -4.67
CA ARG A 418 5.09 -25.03 -3.28
C ARG A 418 3.74 -24.33 -3.23
N GLU A 419 2.74 -25.06 -2.78
CA GLU A 419 1.36 -24.58 -2.59
C GLU A 419 1.30 -23.18 -1.96
N GLY A 420 0.55 -22.28 -2.60
CA GLY A 420 0.37 -20.90 -2.16
C GLY A 420 1.57 -19.98 -2.41
N TYR A 421 2.66 -20.47 -3.03
CA TYR A 421 3.80 -19.65 -3.45
C TYR A 421 3.90 -19.63 -4.98
N TRP A 422 3.56 -18.49 -5.56
CA TRP A 422 3.42 -18.33 -7.00
C TRP A 422 4.72 -17.86 -7.63
N GLU A 423 5.23 -18.63 -8.60
CA GLU A 423 6.44 -18.35 -9.36
C GLU A 423 6.25 -18.67 -10.85
N ARG A 424 7.19 -18.26 -11.70
CA ARG A 424 7.16 -18.64 -13.13
C ARG A 424 7.41 -20.13 -13.29
N GLY A 425 6.90 -20.71 -14.38
CA GLY A 425 7.23 -22.08 -14.74
C GLY A 425 8.71 -22.28 -14.95
N ARG A 426 9.26 -23.39 -14.46
CA ARG A 426 10.66 -23.76 -14.64
C ARG A 426 10.92 -24.38 -16.00
#